data_AF-A0A7Z9PR78-F1
#
_entry.id   AF-A0A7Z9PR78-F1
#
_cell.length_a   1.000
_cell.length_b   1.000
_cell.length_c   1.000
_cell.angle_alpha   90.00
_cell.angle_beta   90.00
_cell.angle_gamma   90.00
#
_symmetry.space_group_name_H-M   'P 1'
#
loop_
_entity.id
_entity.type
_entity.pdbx_description
1 polymer ?
#
loop_
_entity_poly.entity_id
_entity_poly.type
_entity_poly.pdbx_seq_one_letter_code
_entity_poly.pdbx_strand_id
1 'polypeptide(L)'
;MLRKFYDANPLTSAIRDGDVEGEIIIDTENLLEQFLSGLGVCGILAAIAGGLIFGLDLLSTQPLFSGSDHLPIKMVVGGVAVAVLGIYLRSLVDFYYILDLNNRVIKYHSRYLDNHSRREVCEFSDVHSLVVDSKKTRRSKKVGKRTRYYDEWHYGLVMISNQGKVTRFMSRDVSGRENVRQKGRLLAESLGVELHSEPEKVFRLKMGEQGPEIDWTDRTRFEELATAGCLTLLVLFLGQLAYLMIKSL
;
A
#
# COMPACT_ATOMS: atom_id res chain seq x y z
N MET A 1 -0.99 -24.28 -15.41
CA MET A 1 0.28 -24.35 -14.65
C MET A 1 0.34 -23.30 -13.52
N LEU A 2 -0.50 -22.25 -13.55
CA LEU A 2 -0.59 -21.18 -12.53
C LEU A 2 -1.18 -21.62 -11.17
N ARG A 3 -2.16 -22.53 -11.16
CA ARG A 3 -2.90 -22.98 -9.95
C ARG A 3 -2.07 -23.52 -8.77
N LYS A 4 -0.81 -23.94 -8.95
CA LYS A 4 0.00 -24.56 -7.89
C LYS A 4 0.95 -23.61 -7.15
N PHE A 5 1.03 -22.34 -7.53
CA PHE A 5 2.02 -21.40 -6.99
C PHE A 5 1.49 -20.41 -5.93
N TYR A 6 0.17 -20.32 -5.74
CA TYR A 6 -0.47 -19.28 -4.93
C TYR A 6 -0.44 -19.52 -3.41
N ASP A 7 0.00 -20.67 -2.92
CA ASP A 7 -0.30 -21.12 -1.55
C ASP A 7 0.72 -20.79 -0.44
N ALA A 8 1.76 -19.98 -0.68
CA ALA A 8 2.79 -19.78 0.35
C ALA A 8 3.49 -18.41 0.34
N ASN A 9 2.76 -17.32 0.65
CA ASN A 9 3.31 -16.11 1.32
C ASN A 9 2.24 -15.01 1.43
N PRO A 10 2.22 -14.14 2.47
CA PRO A 10 1.33 -12.96 2.53
C PRO A 10 1.56 -11.95 1.39
N LEU A 11 2.64 -12.10 0.61
CA LEU A 11 2.94 -11.35 -0.63
C LEU A 11 2.18 -11.89 -1.86
N THR A 12 1.38 -12.96 -1.73
CA THR A 12 0.60 -13.59 -2.82
C THR A 12 -0.70 -12.86 -3.17
N SER A 13 -1.19 -11.93 -2.34
CA SER A 13 -2.48 -11.28 -2.62
C SER A 13 -2.46 -10.36 -3.85
N ALA A 14 -1.35 -9.67 -4.12
CA ALA A 14 -1.34 -8.59 -5.11
C ALA A 14 -1.54 -9.02 -6.56
N ILE A 15 -1.32 -10.29 -6.91
CA ILE A 15 -1.57 -10.80 -8.27
C ILE A 15 -2.28 -12.15 -8.11
N ARG A 16 -3.51 -12.24 -8.61
CA ARG A 16 -4.39 -13.41 -8.46
C ARG A 16 -5.15 -13.68 -9.75
N ASP A 17 -5.58 -14.92 -9.93
CA ASP A 17 -6.49 -15.25 -11.04
C ASP A 17 -7.84 -14.53 -10.82
N GLY A 18 -8.40 -14.00 -11.90
CA GLY A 18 -9.72 -13.37 -11.88
C GLY A 18 -10.86 -14.40 -11.82
N ASP A 19 -12.06 -13.91 -11.56
CA ASP A 19 -13.27 -14.75 -11.50
C ASP A 19 -13.64 -15.32 -12.88
N VAL A 20 -13.17 -14.67 -13.96
CA VAL A 20 -13.39 -15.08 -15.35
C VAL A 20 -12.12 -15.73 -15.91
N GLU A 21 -12.30 -16.80 -16.68
CA GLU A 21 -11.18 -17.49 -17.33
C GLU A 21 -10.42 -16.54 -18.29
N GLY A 22 -9.10 -16.44 -18.09
CA GLY A 22 -8.24 -15.55 -18.86
C GLY A 22 -8.13 -14.13 -18.27
N GLU A 23 -8.67 -13.87 -17.08
CA GLU A 23 -8.41 -12.63 -16.34
C GLU A 23 -7.32 -12.83 -15.28
N ILE A 24 -6.36 -11.90 -15.21
CA ILE A 24 -5.42 -11.78 -14.10
C ILE A 24 -5.71 -10.46 -13.37
N ILE A 25 -6.00 -10.55 -12.07
CA ILE A 25 -6.21 -9.40 -11.20
C ILE A 25 -4.89 -8.98 -10.57
N ILE A 26 -4.61 -7.68 -10.59
CA ILE A 26 -3.50 -7.06 -9.90
C ILE A 26 -4.07 -6.07 -8.88
N ASP A 27 -4.08 -6.44 -7.60
CA ASP A 27 -4.57 -5.57 -6.53
C ASP A 27 -3.61 -4.39 -6.33
N THR A 28 -4.15 -3.18 -6.29
CA THR A 28 -3.36 -1.97 -6.10
C THR A 28 -3.40 -1.53 -4.65
N GLU A 29 -2.26 -1.15 -4.09
CA GLU A 29 -2.26 -0.51 -2.79
C GLU A 29 -2.82 0.91 -2.91
N ASN A 30 -4.02 1.13 -2.36
CA ASN A 30 -4.63 2.44 -2.30
C ASN A 30 -4.47 3.06 -0.90
N LEU A 31 -3.99 4.31 -0.85
CA LEU A 31 -3.91 5.11 0.37
C LEU A 31 -5.25 5.20 1.11
N LEU A 32 -6.36 5.21 0.39
CA LEU A 32 -7.69 5.23 0.98
C LEU A 32 -8.02 3.92 1.70
N GLU A 33 -7.74 2.77 1.08
CA GLU A 33 -7.93 1.47 1.73
C GLU A 33 -7.03 1.32 2.96
N GLN A 34 -5.77 1.77 2.86
CA GLN A 34 -4.83 1.78 3.98
C GLN A 34 -5.32 2.70 5.11
N PHE A 35 -5.85 3.87 4.79
CA PHE A 35 -6.42 4.81 5.76
C PHE A 35 -7.63 4.20 6.48
N LEU A 36 -8.58 3.62 5.74
CA LEU A 36 -9.78 2.99 6.31
C LEU A 36 -9.42 1.77 7.17
N SER A 37 -8.44 0.99 6.73
CA SER A 37 -7.86 -0.10 7.52
C SER A 37 -7.21 0.41 8.81
N GLY A 38 -6.49 1.53 8.72
CA GLY A 38 -5.87 2.22 9.85
C GLY A 38 -6.89 2.68 10.87
N LEU A 39 -8.02 3.25 10.45
CA LEU A 39 -9.14 3.59 11.33
C LEU A 39 -9.65 2.34 12.09
N GLY A 40 -9.80 1.23 11.36
CA GLY A 40 -10.16 -0.08 11.94
C GLY A 40 -9.23 -0.49 13.08
N VAL A 41 -7.91 -0.46 12.81
CA VAL A 41 -6.87 -0.82 13.79
C VAL A 41 -6.83 0.14 14.98
N CYS A 42 -6.91 1.45 14.73
CA CYS A 42 -6.95 2.45 15.80
C CYS A 42 -8.15 2.26 16.73
N GLY A 43 -9.32 1.93 16.17
CA GLY A 43 -10.51 1.61 16.96
C GLY A 43 -10.31 0.39 17.86
N ILE A 44 -9.74 -0.69 17.32
CA ILE A 44 -9.43 -1.91 18.09
C ILE A 44 -8.43 -1.60 19.22
N LEU A 45 -7.36 -0.85 18.93
CA LEU A 45 -6.37 -0.47 19.94
C LEU A 45 -6.97 0.40 21.04
N ALA A 46 -7.85 1.35 20.69
CA ALA A 46 -8.56 2.17 21.67
C ALA A 46 -9.48 1.32 22.57
N ALA A 47 -10.14 0.31 22.00
CA ALA A 47 -11.00 -0.60 22.77
C ALA A 47 -10.19 -1.50 23.71
N ILE A 48 -9.05 -2.03 23.24
CA ILE A 48 -8.13 -2.83 24.08
C ILE A 48 -7.58 -1.97 25.22
N ALA A 49 -7.13 -0.75 24.93
CA ALA A 49 -6.62 0.16 25.94
C ALA A 49 -7.69 0.52 26.98
N GLY A 50 -8.91 0.86 26.54
CA GLY A 50 -10.04 1.13 27.44
C GLY A 50 -10.40 -0.07 28.32
N GLY A 51 -10.40 -1.28 27.75
CA GLY A 51 -10.65 -2.52 28.49
C GLY A 51 -9.56 -2.86 29.51
N LEU A 52 -8.29 -2.65 29.16
CA LEU A 52 -7.16 -2.83 30.07
C LEU A 52 -7.21 -1.81 31.23
N ILE A 53 -7.49 -0.55 30.93
CA ILE A 53 -7.61 0.50 31.94
C ILE A 53 -8.77 0.18 32.89
N PHE A 54 -9.92 -0.23 32.35
CA PHE A 54 -11.07 -0.63 33.14
C PHE A 54 -10.77 -1.85 34.03
N GLY A 55 -10.09 -2.87 33.48
CA GLY A 55 -9.70 -4.06 34.25
C GLY A 55 -8.69 -3.75 35.36
N LEU A 56 -7.74 -2.83 35.13
CA LEU A 56 -6.78 -2.39 36.15
C LEU A 56 -7.44 -1.57 37.25
N ASP A 57 -8.40 -0.71 36.90
CA ASP A 57 -9.19 0.09 37.84
C ASP A 57 -10.10 -0.80 38.72
N LEU A 58 -10.61 -1.89 38.16
CA LEU A 58 -11.40 -2.89 38.90
C LEU A 58 -10.56 -3.70 39.91
N LEU A 59 -9.27 -3.88 39.62
CA LEU A 59 -8.34 -4.66 40.44
C LEU A 59 -7.55 -3.81 41.45
N SER A 60 -7.62 -2.47 41.36
CA SER A 60 -6.90 -1.57 42.26
C SER A 60 -7.72 -1.26 43.52
N THR A 61 -7.03 -1.17 44.66
CA THR A 61 -7.64 -0.81 45.96
C THR A 61 -7.95 0.67 46.09
N GLN A 62 -7.44 1.50 45.17
CA GLN A 62 -7.82 2.89 44.98
C GLN A 62 -8.14 3.10 43.50
N PRO A 63 -9.29 3.72 43.16
CA PRO A 63 -9.63 3.98 41.77
C PRO A 63 -8.57 4.89 41.13
N LEU A 64 -8.03 4.46 40.00
CA LEU A 64 -7.07 5.20 39.18
C LEU A 64 -7.70 6.45 38.55
N PHE A 65 -9.03 6.47 38.43
CA PHE A 65 -9.80 7.62 37.94
C PHE A 65 -10.86 8.00 38.97
N SER A 66 -10.75 9.21 39.55
CA SER A 66 -11.74 9.75 40.47
C SER A 66 -12.81 10.56 39.73
N GLY A 67 -14.06 10.09 39.82
CA GLY A 67 -15.24 10.82 39.36
C GLY A 67 -15.66 10.52 37.93
N SER A 68 -17.00 10.47 37.74
CA SER A 68 -17.90 10.61 36.56
C SER A 68 -17.45 10.39 35.11
N ASP A 69 -16.16 10.37 34.82
CA ASP A 69 -15.64 10.17 33.50
C ASP A 69 -15.62 8.68 33.21
N HIS A 70 -16.72 8.22 32.60
CA HIS A 70 -16.83 6.92 31.93
C HIS A 70 -15.80 6.76 30.79
N LEU A 71 -14.63 7.39 30.86
CA LEU A 71 -13.59 7.43 29.85
C LEU A 71 -13.16 6.03 29.40
N PRO A 72 -12.90 5.04 30.29
CA PRO A 72 -12.54 3.69 29.85
C PRO A 72 -13.67 3.02 29.05
N ILE A 73 -14.91 3.17 29.49
CA ILE A 73 -16.10 2.61 28.82
C ILE A 73 -16.35 3.34 27.48
N LYS A 74 -16.23 4.67 27.45
CA LYS A 74 -16.33 5.49 26.23
C LYS A 74 -15.24 5.13 25.23
N MET A 75 -14.03 4.81 25.68
CA MET A 75 -12.94 4.32 24.83
C MET A 75 -13.23 2.93 24.26
N VAL A 76 -13.84 2.03 25.05
CA VAL A 76 -14.28 0.72 24.55
C VAL A 76 -15.38 0.86 23.51
N VAL A 77 -16.48 1.54 23.84
CA VAL A 77 -17.64 1.70 22.94
C VAL A 77 -17.26 2.49 21.70
N GLY A 78 -16.57 3.62 21.86
CA GLY A 78 -16.09 4.44 20.74
C GLY A 78 -15.06 3.71 19.89
N GLY A 79 -14.13 2.96 20.50
CA GLY A 79 -13.15 2.15 19.81
C GLY A 79 -13.79 1.06 18.94
N VAL A 80 -14.77 0.34 19.49
CA VAL A 80 -15.53 -0.68 18.73
C VAL A 80 -16.32 -0.04 17.59
N ALA A 81 -17.01 1.09 17.83
CA ALA A 81 -17.77 1.78 16.79
C ALA A 81 -16.88 2.24 15.63
N VAL A 82 -15.71 2.84 15.93
CA VAL A 82 -14.72 3.25 14.92
C VAL A 82 -14.12 2.04 14.20
N ALA A 83 -13.87 0.94 14.91
CA ALA A 83 -13.35 -0.28 14.31
C ALA A 83 -14.32 -0.87 13.27
N VAL A 84 -15.59 -1.02 13.66
CA VAL A 84 -16.66 -1.53 12.79
C VAL A 84 -16.84 -0.60 11.58
N LEU A 85 -16.89 0.72 11.81
CA LEU A 85 -17.03 1.69 10.74
C LEU A 85 -15.85 1.65 9.76
N GLY A 86 -14.60 1.55 10.26
CA GLY A 86 -13.41 1.45 9.42
C GLY A 86 -13.39 0.18 8.57
N ILE A 87 -13.75 -0.97 9.16
CA ILE A 87 -13.85 -2.26 8.45
C ILE A 87 -14.96 -2.22 7.39
N TYR A 88 -16.13 -1.66 7.75
CA TYR A 88 -17.27 -1.53 6.84
C TYR A 88 -16.94 -0.59 5.67
N LEU A 89 -16.39 0.58 5.94
CA LEU A 89 -16.00 1.51 4.86
C LEU A 89 -14.91 0.91 3.98
N ARG A 90 -13.96 0.16 4.55
CA ARG A 90 -12.94 -0.55 3.77
C ARG A 90 -13.57 -1.57 2.81
N SER A 91 -14.58 -2.35 3.24
CA SER A 91 -15.19 -3.36 2.35
C SER A 91 -15.97 -2.79 1.17
N LEU A 92 -16.27 -1.49 1.22
CA LEU A 92 -16.93 -0.73 0.16
C LEU A 92 -15.96 -0.10 -0.84
N VAL A 93 -14.66 -0.25 -0.61
CA VAL A 93 -13.62 0.38 -1.40
C VAL A 93 -12.67 -0.70 -1.90
N ASP A 94 -12.55 -0.80 -3.23
CA ASP A 94 -11.72 -1.83 -3.87
C ASP A 94 -11.16 -1.30 -5.20
N PHE A 95 -9.84 -1.39 -5.38
CA PHE A 95 -9.16 -0.90 -6.57
C PHE A 95 -8.11 -1.89 -7.07
N TYR A 96 -8.27 -2.33 -8.32
CA TYR A 96 -7.37 -3.29 -8.94
C TYR A 96 -7.31 -3.14 -10.46
N TYR A 97 -6.23 -3.60 -11.06
CA TYR A 97 -6.15 -3.79 -12.51
C TYR A 97 -6.59 -5.19 -12.89
N ILE A 98 -7.19 -5.33 -14.06
CA ILE A 98 -7.55 -6.59 -14.69
C ILE A 98 -6.79 -6.67 -16.01
N LEU A 99 -5.95 -7.69 -16.17
CA LEU A 99 -5.37 -8.06 -17.45
C LEU A 99 -6.30 -9.10 -18.08
N ASP A 100 -6.99 -8.69 -19.13
CA ASP A 100 -7.87 -9.55 -19.92
C ASP A 100 -7.05 -10.16 -21.06
N LEU A 101 -6.61 -11.42 -20.87
CA LEU A 101 -5.73 -12.11 -21.81
C LEU A 101 -6.43 -12.43 -23.13
N ASN A 102 -7.75 -12.58 -23.12
CA ASN A 102 -8.54 -12.92 -24.30
C ASN A 102 -8.67 -11.70 -25.22
N ASN A 103 -9.02 -10.55 -24.65
CA ASN A 103 -9.17 -9.30 -25.39
C ASN A 103 -7.87 -8.50 -25.51
N ARG A 104 -6.80 -8.92 -24.81
CA ARG A 104 -5.47 -8.27 -24.77
C ARG A 104 -5.54 -6.80 -24.33
N VAL A 105 -6.32 -6.54 -23.29
CA VAL A 105 -6.52 -5.19 -22.73
C VAL A 105 -6.28 -5.17 -21.23
N ILE A 106 -5.81 -4.03 -20.75
CA ILE A 106 -5.65 -3.74 -19.33
C ILE A 106 -6.78 -2.81 -18.91
N LYS A 107 -7.60 -3.27 -17.96
CA LYS A 107 -8.72 -2.52 -17.40
C LYS A 107 -8.39 -2.11 -15.96
N TYR A 108 -8.85 -0.94 -15.55
CA TYR A 108 -8.83 -0.52 -14.16
C TYR A 108 -10.24 -0.62 -13.59
N HIS A 109 -10.35 -1.37 -12.51
CA HIS A 109 -11.56 -1.44 -11.71
C HIS A 109 -11.44 -0.50 -10.52
N SER A 110 -12.42 0.38 -10.38
CA SER A 110 -12.58 1.20 -9.19
C SER A 110 -13.97 1.01 -8.61
N ARG A 111 -14.02 0.56 -7.37
CA ARG A 111 -15.23 0.50 -6.56
C ARG A 111 -15.11 1.52 -5.43
N TYR A 112 -16.13 2.37 -5.33
CA TYR A 112 -16.31 3.26 -4.19
C TYR A 112 -17.78 3.24 -3.80
N LEU A 113 -18.08 2.66 -2.63
CA LEU A 113 -19.45 2.41 -2.19
C LEU A 113 -20.19 1.55 -3.22
N ASP A 114 -21.31 2.06 -3.75
CA ASP A 114 -22.12 1.42 -4.78
C ASP A 114 -21.71 1.83 -6.21
N ASN A 115 -20.78 2.80 -6.34
CA ASN A 115 -20.29 3.23 -7.64
C ASN A 115 -19.18 2.29 -8.10
N HIS A 116 -19.47 1.55 -9.16
CA HIS A 116 -18.53 0.67 -9.83
C HIS A 116 -18.18 1.24 -11.20
N SER A 117 -16.89 1.38 -11.47
CA SER A 117 -16.38 1.76 -12.78
C SER A 117 -15.36 0.73 -13.24
N ARG A 118 -15.51 0.29 -14.48
CA ARG A 118 -14.49 -0.46 -15.21
C ARG A 118 -14.12 0.39 -16.43
N ARG A 119 -12.86 0.79 -16.48
CA ARG A 119 -12.35 1.60 -17.59
C ARG A 119 -11.16 0.90 -18.21
N GLU A 120 -11.18 0.79 -19.53
CA GLU A 120 -10.00 0.37 -20.27
C GLU A 120 -8.90 1.44 -20.15
N VAL A 121 -7.71 0.99 -19.75
CA VAL A 121 -6.55 1.85 -19.52
C VAL A 121 -5.68 1.90 -20.76
N CYS A 122 -5.38 0.72 -21.32
CA CYS A 122 -4.58 0.55 -22.53
C CYS A 122 -4.69 -0.88 -23.07
N GLU A 123 -4.31 -1.07 -24.32
CA GLU A 123 -4.12 -2.39 -24.91
C GLU A 123 -2.75 -2.97 -24.51
N PHE A 124 -2.53 -4.27 -24.72
CA PHE A 124 -1.21 -4.89 -24.51
C PHE A 124 -0.18 -4.34 -25.50
N SER A 125 -0.62 -3.97 -26.71
CA SER A 125 0.19 -3.33 -27.76
C SER A 125 0.78 -1.98 -27.32
N ASP A 126 0.11 -1.29 -26.40
CA ASP A 126 0.57 -0.01 -25.84
C ASP A 126 1.62 -0.17 -24.73
N VAL A 127 1.83 -1.40 -24.26
CA VAL A 127 2.81 -1.71 -23.22
C VAL A 127 4.19 -1.85 -23.85
N HIS A 128 5.13 -1.03 -23.38
CA HIS A 128 6.51 -1.09 -23.81
C HIS A 128 7.28 -2.19 -23.07
N SER A 129 7.28 -2.12 -21.74
CA SER A 129 8.00 -3.08 -20.91
C SER A 129 7.53 -3.07 -19.45
N LEU A 130 7.91 -4.11 -18.72
CA LEU A 130 7.80 -4.16 -17.26
C LEU A 130 9.16 -3.91 -16.63
N VAL A 131 9.19 -3.25 -15.47
CA VAL A 131 10.41 -2.97 -14.73
C VAL A 131 10.24 -3.35 -13.26
N VAL A 132 11.22 -4.07 -12.73
CA VAL A 132 11.36 -4.24 -11.29
C VAL A 132 11.93 -2.95 -10.71
N ASP A 133 11.02 -2.14 -10.17
CA ASP A 133 11.32 -0.88 -9.51
C ASP A 133 11.96 -1.16 -8.15
N SER A 134 12.93 -0.34 -7.73
CA SER A 134 13.59 -0.52 -6.44
C SER A 134 13.75 0.80 -5.69
N LYS A 135 13.72 0.70 -4.36
CA LYS A 135 13.97 1.83 -3.46
C LYS A 135 14.88 1.37 -2.33
N LYS A 136 15.88 2.20 -2.05
CA LYS A 136 16.76 2.07 -0.90
C LYS A 136 16.19 2.86 0.26
N THR A 137 15.88 2.20 1.37
CA THR A 137 15.54 2.86 2.63
C THR A 137 16.68 2.69 3.62
N ARG A 138 16.94 3.71 4.44
CA ARG A 138 17.96 3.63 5.49
C ARG A 138 17.29 3.36 6.82
N ARG A 139 17.57 2.21 7.42
CA ARG A 139 17.03 1.84 8.73
C ARG A 139 18.08 2.00 9.81
N SER A 140 17.60 2.29 11.02
CA SER A 140 18.43 2.38 12.22
C SER A 140 18.01 1.33 13.23
N LYS A 141 18.97 0.58 13.77
CA LYS A 141 18.74 -0.37 14.87
C LYS A 141 19.65 -0.01 16.05
N LYS A 142 19.07 0.09 17.24
CA LYS A 142 19.85 0.21 18.48
C LYS A 142 20.47 -1.14 18.79
N VAL A 143 21.80 -1.16 18.92
CA VAL A 143 22.58 -2.32 19.34
C VAL A 143 23.37 -1.88 20.56
N GLY A 144 22.85 -2.20 21.75
CA GLY A 144 23.33 -1.64 23.02
C GLY A 144 23.15 -0.12 23.07
N LYS A 145 24.22 0.61 23.39
CA LYS A 145 24.22 2.09 23.44
C LYS A 145 24.43 2.78 22.08
N ARG A 146 24.69 2.02 21.01
CA ARG A 146 24.99 2.59 19.68
C ARG A 146 23.84 2.36 18.70
N THR A 147 23.57 3.36 17.88
CA THR A 147 22.67 3.24 16.73
C THR A 147 23.48 2.80 15.51
N ARG A 148 23.19 1.61 14.96
CA ARG A 148 23.72 1.18 13.67
C ARG A 148 22.73 1.51 12.57
N TYR A 149 23.24 2.05 11.47
CA TYR A 149 22.47 2.27 10.26
C TYR A 149 22.78 1.17 9.26
N TYR A 150 21.75 0.65 8.62
CA TYR A 150 21.87 -0.30 7.51
C TYR A 150 20.91 0.11 6.41
N ASP A 151 21.31 -0.20 5.19
CA ASP A 151 20.50 0.06 4.02
C ASP A 151 19.67 -1.18 3.70
N GLU A 152 18.39 -0.98 3.43
CA GLU A 152 17.44 -2.03 3.06
C GLU A 152 16.87 -1.70 1.68
N TRP A 153 16.96 -2.66 0.76
CA TRP A 153 16.40 -2.53 -0.58
C TRP A 153 15.01 -3.14 -0.62
N HIS A 154 14.05 -2.35 -1.09
CA HIS A 154 12.70 -2.80 -1.36
C HIS A 154 12.42 -2.76 -2.86
N TYR A 155 11.55 -3.65 -3.31
CA TYR A 155 11.28 -3.88 -4.72
C TYR A 155 9.78 -3.80 -4.98
N GLY A 156 9.43 -3.32 -6.17
CA GLY A 156 8.07 -3.26 -6.69
C GLY A 156 8.07 -3.54 -8.19
N LEU A 157 6.89 -3.52 -8.80
CA LEU A 157 6.72 -3.79 -10.22
C LEU A 157 5.99 -2.62 -10.86
N VAL A 158 6.53 -2.09 -11.94
CA VAL A 158 5.91 -1.03 -12.73
C VAL A 158 5.81 -1.44 -14.18
N MET A 159 4.76 -0.96 -14.83
CA MET A 159 4.54 -1.04 -16.26
C MET A 159 4.88 0.29 -16.90
N ILE A 160 5.58 0.25 -18.03
CA ILE A 160 5.90 1.39 -18.86
C ILE A 160 5.11 1.26 -20.16
N SER A 161 4.34 2.29 -20.49
CA SER A 161 3.66 2.39 -21.79
C SER A 161 4.59 2.95 -22.86
N ASN A 162 4.26 2.75 -24.13
CA ASN A 162 4.96 3.34 -25.29
C ASN A 162 4.99 4.88 -25.24
N GLN A 163 4.06 5.50 -24.51
CA GLN A 163 4.00 6.95 -24.30
C GLN A 163 4.87 7.44 -23.13
N GLY A 164 5.62 6.54 -22.46
CA GLY A 164 6.44 6.87 -21.31
C GLY A 164 5.67 7.04 -19.99
N LYS A 165 4.37 6.72 -19.96
CA LYS A 165 3.60 6.69 -18.72
C LYS A 165 4.03 5.48 -17.89
N VAL A 166 4.38 5.72 -16.62
CA VAL A 166 4.72 4.70 -15.62
C VAL A 166 3.50 4.41 -14.76
N THR A 167 3.07 3.15 -14.72
CA THR A 167 1.96 2.68 -13.88
C THR A 167 2.48 1.63 -12.91
N ARG A 168 2.25 1.81 -11.62
CA ARG A 168 2.72 0.87 -10.59
C ARG A 168 1.70 -0.25 -10.38
N PHE A 169 2.17 -1.49 -10.49
CA PHE A 169 1.41 -2.70 -10.23
C PHE A 169 1.66 -3.26 -8.83
N MET A 170 2.90 -3.17 -8.33
CA MET A 170 3.24 -3.58 -6.97
C MET A 170 4.01 -2.47 -6.25
N SER A 171 3.64 -2.20 -4.99
CA SER A 171 4.31 -1.22 -4.12
C SER A 171 5.78 -1.60 -3.88
N ARG A 172 6.58 -0.62 -3.46
CA ARG A 172 7.99 -0.84 -3.09
C ARG A 172 8.14 -1.21 -1.62
N ASP A 173 7.23 -2.02 -1.10
CA ASP A 173 7.30 -2.47 0.30
C ASP A 173 7.75 -3.94 0.40
N VAL A 174 7.97 -4.60 -0.74
CA VAL A 174 8.38 -6.01 -0.80
C VAL A 174 9.88 -6.17 -0.60
N SER A 175 10.25 -6.93 0.43
CA SER A 175 11.60 -7.46 0.60
C SER A 175 11.78 -8.71 -0.25
N GLY A 176 12.93 -8.81 -0.94
CA GLY A 176 13.24 -9.96 -1.80
C GLY A 176 12.92 -9.71 -3.29
N ARG A 177 13.92 -9.22 -4.01
CA ARG A 177 13.88 -8.94 -5.46
C ARG A 177 13.36 -10.11 -6.28
N GLU A 178 13.83 -11.32 -5.97
CA GLU A 178 13.59 -12.49 -6.82
C GLU A 178 12.11 -12.85 -6.90
N ASN A 179 11.35 -12.64 -5.82
CA ASN A 179 9.90 -12.86 -5.82
C ASN A 179 9.19 -11.89 -6.79
N VAL A 180 9.54 -10.60 -6.71
CA VAL A 180 9.00 -9.57 -7.62
C VAL A 180 9.40 -9.86 -9.07
N ARG A 181 10.65 -10.28 -9.30
CA ARG A 181 11.17 -10.63 -10.62
C ARG A 181 10.45 -11.84 -11.23
N GLN A 182 10.22 -12.90 -10.46
CA GLN A 182 9.50 -14.09 -10.95
C GLN A 182 8.06 -13.75 -11.36
N LYS A 183 7.36 -12.94 -10.56
CA LYS A 183 6.01 -12.46 -10.88
C LYS A 183 5.99 -11.54 -12.08
N GLY A 184 6.92 -10.58 -12.11
CA GLY A 184 7.10 -9.68 -13.25
C GLY A 184 7.38 -10.44 -14.54
N ARG A 185 8.11 -11.57 -14.46
CA ARG A 185 8.40 -12.42 -15.62
C ARG A 185 7.15 -13.08 -16.16
N LEU A 186 6.29 -13.64 -15.31
CA LEU A 186 5.02 -14.23 -15.73
C LEU A 186 4.09 -13.20 -16.37
N LEU A 187 4.02 -12.00 -15.80
CA LEU A 187 3.24 -10.91 -16.38
C LEU A 187 3.83 -10.44 -17.71
N ALA A 188 5.16 -10.31 -17.81
CA ALA A 188 5.86 -9.94 -19.04
C ALA A 188 5.63 -10.97 -20.15
N GLU A 189 5.71 -12.27 -19.82
CA GLU A 189 5.39 -13.38 -20.74
C GLU A 189 3.93 -13.33 -21.20
N SER A 190 2.99 -12.98 -20.31
CA SER A 190 1.56 -12.87 -20.65
C SER A 190 1.26 -11.64 -21.52
N LEU A 191 1.97 -10.54 -21.30
CA LEU A 191 1.85 -9.30 -22.08
C LEU A 191 2.65 -9.35 -23.39
N GLY A 192 3.61 -10.27 -23.52
CA GLY A 192 4.52 -10.35 -24.66
C GLY A 192 5.59 -9.26 -24.69
N VAL A 193 6.00 -8.75 -23.53
CA VAL A 193 6.97 -7.66 -23.39
C VAL A 193 8.21 -8.08 -22.59
N GLU A 194 9.26 -7.26 -22.61
CA GLU A 194 10.47 -7.51 -21.82
C GLU A 194 10.29 -7.10 -20.35
N LEU A 195 10.91 -7.86 -19.44
CA LEU A 195 11.08 -7.49 -18.05
C LEU A 195 12.51 -6.99 -17.80
N HIS A 196 12.65 -5.71 -17.46
CA HIS A 196 13.93 -5.16 -17.03
C HIS A 196 14.08 -5.22 -15.51
N SER A 197 15.25 -5.65 -15.04
CA SER A 197 15.55 -5.71 -13.62
C SER A 197 17.04 -5.63 -13.38
N GLU A 198 17.45 -4.64 -12.59
CA GLU A 198 18.84 -4.46 -12.17
C GLU A 198 18.94 -4.53 -10.64
N PRO A 199 19.91 -5.29 -10.08
CA PRO A 199 20.08 -5.36 -8.62
C PRO A 199 20.48 -4.01 -8.06
N GLU A 200 19.86 -3.61 -6.94
CA GLU A 200 20.34 -2.50 -6.12
C GLU A 200 20.53 -1.17 -6.89
N LYS A 201 19.71 -0.96 -7.92
CA LYS A 201 19.65 0.29 -8.68
C LYS A 201 18.21 0.74 -8.88
N VAL A 202 18.03 2.05 -8.85
CA VAL A 202 16.76 2.70 -9.15
C VAL A 202 16.68 2.95 -10.64
N PHE A 203 15.56 2.57 -11.26
CA PHE A 203 15.34 2.83 -12.67
C PHE A 203 15.02 4.32 -12.90
N ARG A 204 15.40 4.83 -14.05
CA ARG A 204 15.01 6.14 -14.58
C ARG A 204 14.45 5.94 -15.96
N LEU A 205 13.36 6.63 -16.25
CA LEU A 205 12.77 6.64 -17.57
C LEU A 205 13.15 7.93 -18.29
N LYS A 206 13.61 7.80 -19.53
CA LYS A 206 13.79 8.90 -20.46
C LYS A 206 13.01 8.58 -21.74
N MET A 207 12.52 9.61 -22.43
CA MET A 207 11.93 9.42 -23.75
C MET A 207 13.01 9.68 -24.81
N GLY A 208 13.39 8.63 -25.53
CA GLY A 208 14.28 8.69 -26.69
C GLY A 208 13.50 8.86 -28.00
N GLU A 209 14.22 8.89 -29.12
CA GLU A 209 13.62 9.04 -30.46
C GLU A 209 12.79 7.82 -30.89
N GLN A 210 13.12 6.64 -30.36
CA GLN A 210 12.47 5.37 -30.70
C GLN A 210 11.47 4.89 -29.64
N GLY A 211 11.33 5.60 -28.53
CA GLY A 211 10.43 5.24 -27.43
C GLY A 211 11.03 5.43 -26.04
N PRO A 212 10.39 4.84 -25.02
CA PRO A 212 10.86 4.90 -23.64
C PRO A 212 12.18 4.14 -23.44
N GLU A 213 13.19 4.81 -22.90
CA GLU A 213 14.51 4.24 -22.57
C GLU A 213 14.69 4.13 -21.05
N ILE A 214 15.13 2.97 -20.60
CA ILE A 214 15.35 2.68 -19.17
C ILE A 214 16.84 2.80 -18.85
N ASP A 215 17.15 3.70 -17.92
CA ASP A 215 18.48 3.96 -17.38
C ASP A 215 18.49 3.57 -15.89
N TRP A 216 19.67 3.34 -15.31
CA TRP A 216 19.82 2.84 -13.93
C TRP A 216 20.74 3.73 -13.11
N THR A 217 20.35 4.03 -11.87
CA THR A 217 21.10 4.92 -10.99
C THR A 217 21.21 4.39 -9.56
N ASP A 218 22.29 4.78 -8.87
CA ASP A 218 22.46 4.52 -7.44
C ASP A 218 21.80 5.59 -6.54
N ARG A 219 21.23 6.67 -7.12
CA ARG A 219 20.69 7.82 -6.36
C ARG A 219 19.19 7.68 -6.07
N THR A 220 18.83 7.58 -4.79
CA THR A 220 17.45 7.50 -4.29
C THR A 220 16.84 8.83 -3.81
N ARG A 221 17.55 9.97 -3.96
CA ARG A 221 17.34 11.17 -3.13
C ARG A 221 16.04 11.98 -3.32
N PHE A 222 15.27 11.81 -4.38
CA PHE A 222 14.24 12.81 -4.72
C PHE A 222 12.84 12.54 -4.14
N GLU A 223 12.46 11.27 -3.92
CA GLU A 223 11.07 10.96 -3.53
C GLU A 223 10.81 11.02 -2.02
N GLU A 224 11.81 10.73 -1.18
CA GLU A 224 11.64 10.75 0.29
C GLU A 224 11.38 12.16 0.84
N LEU A 225 11.87 13.20 0.17
CA LEU A 225 11.67 14.60 0.55
C LEU A 225 10.23 15.08 0.30
N ALA A 226 9.57 14.60 -0.77
CA ALA A 226 8.23 15.03 -1.13
C ALA A 226 7.15 14.40 -0.23
N THR A 227 7.28 13.10 0.07
CA THR A 227 6.32 12.38 0.92
C THR A 227 6.43 12.78 2.39
N ALA A 228 7.65 13.01 2.91
CA ALA A 228 7.84 13.49 4.27
C ALA A 228 7.29 14.92 4.45
N GLY A 229 7.46 15.79 3.45
CA GLY A 229 6.91 17.14 3.46
C GLY A 229 5.38 17.16 3.51
N CYS A 230 4.71 16.36 2.67
CA CYS A 230 3.25 16.30 2.63
C CYS A 230 2.64 15.69 3.91
N LEU A 231 3.26 14.64 4.46
CA LEU A 231 2.76 14.00 5.69
C LEU A 231 2.91 14.94 6.90
N THR A 232 4.00 15.71 6.96
CA THR A 232 4.22 16.70 8.01
C THR A 232 3.19 17.82 7.94
N LEU A 233 2.87 18.31 6.73
CA LEU A 233 1.84 19.32 6.52
C LEU A 233 0.44 18.81 6.89
N LEU A 234 0.11 17.55 6.58
CA LEU A 234 -1.16 16.93 6.96
C LEU A 234 -1.31 16.81 8.48
N VAL A 235 -0.26 16.37 9.19
CA VAL A 235 -0.26 16.24 10.66
C VAL A 235 -0.42 17.62 11.31
N LEU A 236 0.24 18.66 10.79
CA LEU A 236 0.08 20.02 11.28
C LEU A 236 -1.34 20.55 11.05
N PHE A 237 -1.92 20.27 9.89
CA PHE A 237 -3.30 20.66 9.57
C PHE A 237 -4.32 19.96 10.48
N LEU A 238 -4.21 18.65 10.66
CA LEU A 238 -5.09 17.88 11.55
C LEU A 238 -4.94 18.29 13.01
N GLY A 239 -3.72 18.58 13.46
CA GLY A 239 -3.46 19.11 14.80
C GLY A 239 -4.11 20.47 15.04
N GLN A 240 -4.05 21.38 14.06
CA GLN A 240 -4.74 22.67 14.14
C GLN A 240 -6.26 22.53 14.15
N LEU A 241 -6.81 21.61 13.35
CA LEU A 241 -8.25 21.36 13.28
C LEU A 241 -8.78 20.79 14.60
N ALA A 242 -8.05 19.85 15.21
CA ALA A 242 -8.38 19.31 16.52
C ALA A 242 -8.31 20.38 17.63
N TYR A 243 -7.29 21.24 17.62
CA TYR A 243 -7.17 22.35 18.57
C TYR A 243 -8.34 23.35 18.46
N LEU A 244 -8.75 23.69 17.24
CA LEU A 244 -9.88 24.59 17.00
C LEU A 244 -11.21 24.00 17.48
N MET A 245 -11.43 22.71 17.27
CA MET A 245 -12.65 22.04 17.74
C MET A 245 -12.72 21.95 19.27
N ILE A 246 -11.59 21.71 19.95
CA ILE A 246 -11.51 21.67 21.42
C ILE A 246 -11.77 23.05 22.02
N LYS A 247 -11.34 24.13 21.36
CA LYS A 247 -11.54 25.51 21.85
C LYS A 247 -12.96 26.04 21.63
N SER A 248 -13.75 25.38 20.78
CA SER A 248 -15.15 25.72 20.49
C SER A 248 -16.19 24.98 21.34
N LEU A 249 -15.74 24.12 22.25
CA LEU A 249 -16.52 23.46 23.31
C LEU A 249 -16.29 24.19 24.64
#